data_AF-A0A7I7YVD2-F1
#
_entry.id   AF-A0A7I7YVD2-F1
#
_cell.length_a   1.000
_cell.length_b   1.000
_cell.length_c   1.000
_cell.angle_alpha   90.00
_cell.angle_beta   90.00
_cell.angle_gamma   90.00
#
_symmetry.space_group_name_H-M   'P 1'
#
loop_
_entity.id
_entity.type
_entity.pdbx_description
1 polymer ?
#
loop_
_entity_poly.entity_id
_entity_poly.type
_entity_poly.pdbx_seq_one_letter_code
_entity_poly.pdbx_strand_id
1 'polypeptide(L)'
;MSLLRPVDGTVWDEASVPLYERGVRLSWLIELVRSLLWDANSAHREGIEYERQRSEFQKRASFYDDEVPPWRPVPEEVRFTTRDFMANWILHKTAPVRGPLYALVPDDARGLPGRFVSHSWSSYLYLEGSGQEPFGMLNAIGSGVAGVKEEFVWLDICCYNQHSDIQVAPDMYTVIESIGAIAFPVTTEPLFDRTWCLWELLCAAKTSADIQFCAAPGYRTDKRVIVNNFFDAFDSVRSASATKEEDRQAILGEVEKHFGSFDEADAYIEDVLNRGLGNPWFEKYK
;
A
#
# COMPACT_ATOMS: atom_id res chain seq x y z
N MET A 1 -9.23 -18.04 -15.30
CA MET A 1 -7.96 -17.77 -16.02
C MET A 1 -6.94 -17.36 -14.97
N SER A 2 -5.69 -17.84 -15.06
CA SER A 2 -4.63 -17.38 -14.14
C SER A 2 -4.35 -15.90 -14.40
N LEU A 3 -4.39 -15.06 -13.37
CA LEU A 3 -4.04 -13.64 -13.46
C LEU A 3 -2.52 -13.42 -13.63
N LEU A 4 -1.73 -14.48 -13.46
CA LEU A 4 -0.28 -14.50 -13.65
C LEU A 4 0.10 -15.26 -14.93
N ARG A 5 1.24 -14.89 -15.50
CA ARG A 5 1.89 -15.65 -16.55
C ARG A 5 2.30 -17.05 -16.06
N PRO A 6 2.23 -18.07 -16.94
CA PRO A 6 2.82 -19.36 -16.65
C PRO A 6 4.32 -19.21 -16.40
N VAL A 7 4.83 -19.96 -15.43
CA VAL A 7 6.26 -20.13 -15.24
C VAL A 7 6.75 -21.15 -16.27
N ASP A 8 7.67 -20.75 -17.14
CA ASP A 8 8.30 -21.63 -18.14
C ASP A 8 9.66 -22.18 -17.68
N GLY A 9 10.06 -21.89 -16.43
CA GLY A 9 11.33 -22.34 -15.85
C GLY A 9 12.53 -21.45 -16.19
N THR A 10 12.32 -20.37 -16.95
CA THR A 10 13.37 -19.39 -17.23
C THR A 10 13.64 -18.55 -15.98
N VAL A 11 14.92 -18.45 -15.59
CA VAL A 11 15.35 -17.56 -14.51
C VAL A 11 15.24 -16.11 -14.98
N TRP A 12 14.73 -15.24 -14.10
CA TRP A 12 14.64 -13.82 -14.37
C TRP A 12 16.03 -13.19 -14.57
N ASP A 13 16.17 -12.40 -15.63
CA ASP A 13 17.35 -11.58 -15.89
C ASP A 13 17.07 -10.13 -15.47
N GLU A 14 17.77 -9.64 -14.45
CA GLU A 14 17.62 -8.25 -13.96
C GLU A 14 17.89 -7.21 -15.05
N ALA A 15 18.75 -7.51 -16.01
CA ALA A 15 19.10 -6.59 -17.09
C ALA A 15 18.03 -6.52 -18.20
N SER A 16 17.08 -7.47 -18.22
CA SER A 16 16.07 -7.56 -19.28
C SER A 16 15.09 -6.39 -19.29
N VAL A 17 14.76 -5.86 -18.10
CA VAL A 17 13.88 -4.69 -17.93
C VAL A 17 14.46 -3.80 -16.83
N PRO A 18 14.88 -2.56 -17.15
CA PRO A 18 15.38 -1.62 -16.15
C PRO A 18 14.39 -1.41 -15.01
N LEU A 19 14.87 -1.24 -13.78
CA LEU A 19 14.04 -1.18 -12.58
C LEU A 19 12.97 -0.08 -12.65
N TYR A 20 13.31 1.10 -13.17
CA TYR A 20 12.39 2.23 -13.32
C TYR A 20 11.31 2.03 -14.40
N GLU A 21 11.44 1.03 -15.27
CA GLU A 21 10.43 0.70 -16.30
C GLU A 21 9.43 -0.35 -15.83
N ARG A 22 9.58 -0.90 -14.62
CA ARG A 22 8.80 -2.04 -14.12
C ARG A 22 7.41 -1.65 -13.60
N GLY A 23 6.63 -0.88 -14.37
CA GLY A 23 5.29 -0.47 -13.96
C GLY A 23 4.25 -1.57 -14.13
N VAL A 24 3.39 -1.71 -13.11
CA VAL A 24 2.30 -2.69 -13.07
C VAL A 24 0.96 -1.96 -13.16
N ARG A 25 0.07 -2.46 -14.02
CA ARG A 25 -1.28 -1.93 -14.17
C ARG A 25 -2.03 -2.01 -12.84
N LEU A 26 -2.51 -0.87 -12.35
CA LEU A 26 -3.11 -0.77 -11.02
C LEU A 26 -4.40 -1.59 -10.90
N SER A 27 -5.27 -1.58 -11.92
CA SER A 27 -6.50 -2.38 -11.91
C SER A 27 -6.23 -3.88 -11.81
N TRP A 28 -5.22 -4.37 -12.54
CA TRP A 28 -4.77 -5.76 -12.48
C TRP A 28 -4.25 -6.12 -11.09
N LEU A 29 -3.44 -5.25 -10.47
CA LEU A 29 -2.91 -5.50 -9.13
C LEU A 29 -4.03 -5.56 -8.08
N ILE A 30 -5.00 -4.65 -8.18
CA ILE A 30 -6.21 -4.66 -7.35
C ILE A 30 -6.99 -5.96 -7.55
N GLU A 31 -7.24 -6.37 -8.79
CA GLU A 31 -7.96 -7.61 -9.09
C GLU A 31 -7.23 -8.85 -8.57
N LEU A 32 -5.90 -8.91 -8.72
CA LEU A 32 -5.07 -9.98 -8.18
C LEU A 32 -5.25 -10.10 -6.67
N VAL A 33 -5.02 -9.01 -5.93
CA VAL A 33 -5.12 -9.02 -4.45
C VAL A 33 -6.55 -9.35 -4.02
N ARG A 34 -7.57 -8.79 -4.68
CA ARG A 34 -8.98 -9.08 -4.39
C ARG A 34 -9.33 -10.55 -4.61
N SER A 35 -8.87 -11.17 -5.70
CA SER A 35 -9.12 -12.58 -5.98
C SER A 35 -8.51 -13.49 -4.90
N LEU A 36 -7.31 -13.16 -4.43
CA LEU A 36 -6.63 -13.92 -3.38
C LEU A 36 -7.32 -13.75 -2.02
N LEU A 37 -7.72 -12.53 -1.67
CA LEU A 37 -8.52 -12.27 -0.47
C LEU A 37 -9.88 -12.95 -0.55
N TRP A 38 -10.51 -12.97 -1.73
CA TRP A 38 -11.74 -13.69 -1.95
C TRP A 38 -11.54 -15.18 -1.64
N ASP A 39 -10.55 -15.84 -2.22
CA ASP A 39 -10.34 -17.26 -1.96
C ASP A 39 -10.00 -17.54 -0.48
N ALA A 40 -9.13 -16.73 0.12
CA ALA A 40 -8.73 -16.84 1.53
C ALA A 40 -9.90 -16.64 2.52
N ASN A 41 -10.87 -15.78 2.18
CA ASN A 41 -12.02 -15.47 3.02
C ASN A 41 -13.28 -16.30 2.72
N SER A 42 -13.17 -17.40 1.97
CA SER A 42 -14.31 -18.29 1.66
C SER A 42 -15.07 -18.74 2.91
N ALA A 43 -14.37 -19.29 3.90
CA ALA A 43 -14.97 -19.75 5.16
C ALA A 43 -15.57 -18.59 5.98
N HIS A 44 -14.93 -17.41 5.99
CA HIS A 44 -15.46 -16.22 6.65
C HIS A 44 -16.80 -15.79 6.03
N ARG A 45 -16.86 -15.69 4.69
CA ARG A 45 -18.10 -15.34 3.96
C ARG A 45 -19.23 -16.34 4.20
N GLU A 46 -18.92 -17.64 4.18
CA GLU A 46 -19.89 -18.70 4.52
C GLU A 46 -20.37 -18.59 5.98
N GLY A 47 -19.51 -18.16 6.89
CA GLY A 47 -19.85 -17.87 8.28
C GLY A 47 -20.82 -16.70 8.41
N ILE A 48 -20.54 -15.57 7.73
CA ILE A 48 -21.43 -14.39 7.71
C ILE A 48 -22.80 -14.75 7.13
N GLU A 49 -22.83 -15.43 5.99
CA GLU A 49 -24.09 -15.82 5.34
C GLU A 49 -24.92 -16.73 6.25
N TYR A 50 -24.26 -17.67 6.94
CA TYR A 50 -24.92 -18.53 7.91
C TYR A 50 -25.51 -17.75 9.09
N GLU A 51 -24.76 -16.80 9.65
CA GLU A 51 -25.26 -15.97 10.76
C GLU A 51 -26.43 -15.07 10.31
N ARG A 52 -26.37 -14.55 9.07
CA ARG A 52 -27.49 -13.81 8.47
C ARG A 52 -28.74 -14.68 8.37
N GLN A 53 -28.62 -15.88 7.81
CA GLN A 53 -29.73 -16.83 7.71
C GLN A 53 -30.26 -17.20 9.10
N ARG A 54 -29.38 -17.54 10.04
CA ARG A 54 -29.76 -17.85 11.42
C ARG A 54 -30.51 -16.70 12.08
N SER A 55 -30.10 -15.45 11.88
CA SER A 55 -30.82 -14.26 12.36
C SER A 55 -32.23 -14.17 11.80
N GLU A 56 -32.43 -14.50 10.52
CA GLU A 56 -33.76 -14.56 9.90
C GLU A 56 -34.62 -15.69 10.48
N PHE A 57 -34.06 -16.89 10.67
CA PHE A 57 -34.75 -17.99 11.36
C PHE A 57 -35.13 -17.60 12.78
N GLN A 58 -34.25 -16.92 13.51
CA GLN A 58 -34.53 -16.47 14.87
C GLN A 58 -35.64 -15.40 14.91
N LYS A 59 -35.69 -14.49 13.92
CA LYS A 59 -36.81 -13.55 13.75
C LYS A 59 -38.12 -14.26 13.40
N ARG A 60 -38.08 -15.35 12.65
CA ARG A 60 -39.29 -16.12 12.33
C ARG A 60 -39.77 -16.96 13.51
N ALA A 61 -38.84 -17.56 14.26
CA ALA A 61 -39.13 -18.36 15.45
C ALA A 61 -39.82 -17.55 16.57
N SER A 62 -39.75 -16.21 16.53
CA SER A 62 -40.54 -15.38 17.46
C SER A 62 -42.03 -15.29 17.10
N PHE A 63 -42.43 -15.71 15.89
CA PHE A 63 -43.80 -15.69 15.40
C PHE A 63 -44.34 -17.09 15.07
N TYR A 64 -43.46 -18.04 14.75
CA TYR A 64 -43.78 -19.40 14.31
C TYR A 64 -42.95 -20.41 15.09
N ASP A 65 -43.39 -21.67 15.17
CA ASP A 65 -42.61 -22.77 15.75
C ASP A 65 -41.56 -23.27 14.74
N ASP A 66 -40.57 -22.41 14.47
CA ASP A 66 -39.46 -22.68 13.55
C ASP A 66 -38.20 -23.10 14.33
N GLU A 67 -37.55 -24.19 13.91
CA GLU A 67 -36.25 -24.58 14.44
C GLU A 67 -35.15 -23.60 13.98
N VAL A 68 -34.40 -23.05 14.95
CA VAL A 68 -33.27 -22.15 14.67
C VAL A 68 -31.99 -22.97 14.51
N PRO A 69 -31.25 -22.80 13.39
CA PRO A 69 -29.95 -23.45 13.22
C PRO A 69 -28.99 -23.18 14.39
N PRO A 70 -28.14 -24.15 14.78
CA PRO A 70 -27.24 -24.00 15.92
C PRO A 70 -26.27 -22.83 15.72
N TRP A 71 -25.87 -22.15 16.78
CA TRP A 71 -24.85 -21.11 16.67
C TRP A 71 -23.48 -21.73 16.32
N ARG A 72 -22.73 -21.02 15.47
CA ARG A 72 -21.31 -21.30 15.20
C ARG A 72 -20.55 -19.98 15.07
N PRO A 73 -19.30 -19.89 15.53
CA PRO A 73 -18.50 -18.68 15.37
C PRO A 73 -18.20 -18.44 13.88
N VAL A 74 -18.26 -17.17 13.47
CA VAL A 74 -17.78 -16.75 12.16
C VAL A 74 -16.25 -16.78 12.21
N PRO A 75 -15.56 -17.49 11.29
CA PRO A 75 -14.10 -17.45 11.21
C PRO A 75 -13.59 -16.01 11.11
N GLU A 76 -12.38 -15.70 11.58
CA GLU A 76 -11.82 -14.36 11.42
C GLU A 76 -11.56 -14.02 9.94
N GLU A 77 -11.71 -12.74 9.59
CA GLU A 77 -11.38 -12.26 8.25
C GLU A 77 -9.87 -12.20 8.06
N VAL A 78 -9.38 -12.80 6.98
CA VAL A 78 -7.99 -12.69 6.53
C VAL A 78 -7.80 -11.35 5.82
N ARG A 79 -6.84 -10.57 6.31
CA ARG A 79 -6.39 -9.31 5.71
C ARG A 79 -4.89 -9.40 5.47
N PHE A 80 -4.40 -8.83 4.38
CA PHE A 80 -2.96 -8.81 4.08
C PHE A 80 -2.36 -7.43 4.33
N THR A 81 -1.37 -7.36 5.22
CA THR A 81 -0.40 -6.28 5.16
C THR A 81 0.52 -6.48 3.94
N THR A 82 1.18 -5.42 3.48
CA THR A 82 2.22 -5.55 2.44
C THR A 82 3.28 -6.60 2.83
N ARG A 83 3.73 -6.58 4.10
CA ARG A 83 4.74 -7.52 4.63
C ARG A 83 4.24 -8.96 4.57
N ASP A 84 3.01 -9.21 5.02
CA ASP A 84 2.44 -10.56 5.03
C ASP A 84 2.24 -11.08 3.61
N PHE A 85 1.77 -10.23 2.70
CA PHE A 85 1.59 -10.59 1.30
C PHE A 85 2.91 -10.91 0.61
N MET A 86 3.93 -10.09 0.87
CA MET A 86 5.28 -10.29 0.37
C MET A 86 5.84 -11.65 0.84
N ALA A 87 5.84 -11.88 2.16
CA ALA A 87 6.41 -13.08 2.76
C ALA A 87 5.63 -14.36 2.40
N ASN A 88 4.30 -14.34 2.54
CA ASN A 88 3.48 -15.55 2.45
C ASN A 88 2.97 -15.85 1.04
N TRP A 89 3.05 -14.91 0.11
CA TRP A 89 2.56 -15.12 -1.25
C TRP A 89 3.59 -14.79 -2.32
N ILE A 90 4.12 -13.57 -2.37
CA ILE A 90 5.01 -13.15 -3.48
C ILE A 90 6.26 -14.02 -3.52
N LEU A 91 6.98 -14.18 -2.39
CA LEU A 91 8.21 -15.00 -2.35
C LEU A 91 7.98 -16.41 -2.87
N HIS A 92 6.90 -17.06 -2.43
CA HIS A 92 6.57 -18.41 -2.84
C HIS A 92 6.19 -18.49 -4.33
N LYS A 93 5.45 -17.50 -4.84
CA LYS A 93 5.05 -17.47 -6.25
C LYS A 93 6.20 -17.18 -7.20
N THR A 94 7.15 -16.34 -6.81
CA THR A 94 8.27 -15.95 -7.67
C THR A 94 9.53 -16.80 -7.47
N ALA A 95 9.56 -17.68 -6.46
CA ALA A 95 10.68 -18.60 -6.23
C ALA A 95 11.08 -19.44 -7.47
N PRO A 96 10.15 -19.99 -8.27
CA PRO A 96 10.51 -20.76 -9.47
C PRO A 96 11.30 -19.97 -10.53
N VAL A 97 11.08 -18.66 -10.65
CA VAL A 97 11.78 -17.78 -11.60
C VAL A 97 12.91 -16.98 -10.94
N ARG A 98 13.04 -17.06 -9.61
CA ARG A 98 13.97 -16.26 -8.79
C ARG A 98 13.97 -14.77 -9.16
N GLY A 99 12.76 -14.22 -9.34
CA GLY A 99 12.54 -12.89 -9.88
C GLY A 99 11.54 -12.04 -9.08
N PRO A 100 11.30 -10.78 -9.51
CA PRO A 100 10.24 -9.94 -8.96
C PRO A 100 8.85 -10.47 -9.36
N LEU A 101 7.78 -10.00 -8.70
CA LEU A 101 6.41 -10.30 -9.15
C LEU A 101 6.19 -9.82 -10.59
N TYR A 102 6.82 -8.72 -10.98
CA TYR A 102 6.83 -8.17 -12.34
C TYR A 102 7.13 -9.22 -13.42
N ALA A 103 8.01 -10.20 -13.13
CA ALA A 103 8.35 -11.29 -14.04
C ALA A 103 7.12 -12.14 -14.41
N LEU A 104 6.13 -12.23 -13.51
CA LEU A 104 4.91 -13.01 -13.66
C LEU A 104 3.70 -12.16 -14.09
N VAL A 105 3.83 -10.84 -14.16
CA VAL A 105 2.75 -9.95 -14.62
C VAL A 105 2.50 -10.18 -16.12
N PRO A 106 1.24 -10.33 -16.60
CA PRO A 106 0.92 -10.41 -18.02
C PRO A 106 1.43 -9.20 -18.83
N ASP A 107 1.76 -9.36 -20.13
CA ASP A 107 2.29 -8.24 -20.94
C ASP A 107 1.35 -7.05 -21.00
N ASP A 108 0.04 -7.30 -21.11
CA ASP A 108 -0.96 -6.25 -21.13
C ASP A 108 -1.05 -5.52 -19.78
N ALA A 109 -0.69 -6.16 -18.67
CA ALA A 109 -0.61 -5.55 -17.36
C ALA A 109 0.76 -4.90 -17.03
N ARG A 110 1.71 -4.87 -17.99
CA ARG A 110 3.00 -4.17 -17.86
C ARG A 110 2.99 -2.84 -18.62
N GLY A 111 3.71 -1.85 -18.11
CA GLY A 111 3.87 -0.56 -18.76
C GLY A 111 4.83 0.35 -18.00
N LEU A 112 5.13 1.52 -18.57
CA LEU A 112 5.94 2.52 -17.88
C LEU A 112 5.15 3.11 -16.70
N PRO A 113 5.71 3.10 -15.47
CA PRO A 113 5.02 3.61 -14.31
C PRO A 113 4.90 5.13 -14.37
N GLY A 114 3.71 5.65 -14.07
CA GLY A 114 3.46 7.09 -13.95
C GLY A 114 3.79 7.66 -12.57
N ARG A 115 3.93 6.80 -11.55
CA ARG A 115 4.25 7.18 -10.17
C ARG A 115 4.88 6.02 -9.39
N PHE A 116 5.78 6.39 -8.47
CA PHE A 116 6.29 5.53 -7.40
C PHE A 116 5.31 5.55 -6.23
N VAL A 117 5.01 4.39 -5.61
CA VAL A 117 4.10 4.32 -4.46
C VAL A 117 4.88 4.10 -3.17
N SER A 118 5.02 5.16 -2.37
CA SER A 118 5.64 5.14 -1.05
C SER A 118 4.62 4.72 -0.02
N HIS A 119 4.87 3.66 0.76
CA HIS A 119 3.86 3.12 1.67
C HIS A 119 4.46 2.38 2.87
N SER A 120 3.60 1.95 3.78
CA SER A 120 4.01 1.09 4.89
C SER A 120 3.95 -0.38 4.56
N TRP A 121 5.00 -1.11 4.93
CA TRP A 121 4.98 -2.56 4.90
C TRP A 121 3.99 -3.13 5.92
N SER A 122 3.57 -2.34 6.90
CA SER A 122 2.51 -2.67 7.86
C SER A 122 1.12 -2.25 7.37
N SER A 123 1.01 -1.42 6.31
CA SER A 123 -0.29 -1.04 5.76
C SER A 123 -0.99 -2.26 5.17
N TYR A 124 -2.29 -2.34 5.36
CA TYR A 124 -3.13 -3.27 4.61
C TYR A 124 -3.09 -2.93 3.11
N LEU A 125 -2.89 -3.95 2.27
CA LEU A 125 -2.85 -3.78 0.81
C LEU A 125 -4.21 -3.35 0.27
N TYR A 126 -5.26 -4.06 0.67
CA TYR A 126 -6.61 -3.87 0.18
C TYR A 126 -7.60 -4.24 1.28
N LEU A 127 -8.62 -3.42 1.47
CA LEU A 127 -9.74 -3.68 2.37
C LEU A 127 -11.05 -3.54 1.57
N GLU A 128 -11.92 -4.54 1.66
CA GLU A 128 -13.26 -4.45 1.07
C GLU A 128 -14.10 -3.48 1.91
N GLY A 129 -14.47 -2.35 1.31
CA GLY A 129 -15.23 -1.31 2.00
C GLY A 129 -16.62 -1.80 2.38
N SER A 130 -16.77 -2.27 3.62
CA SER A 130 -18.07 -2.58 4.24
C SER A 130 -18.81 -1.32 4.75
N GLY A 131 -18.28 -0.13 4.45
CA GLY A 131 -18.91 1.15 4.78
C GLY A 131 -18.63 1.67 6.20
N GLN A 132 -17.83 0.98 7.01
CA GLN A 132 -17.43 1.45 8.35
C GLN A 132 -15.93 1.26 8.66
N GLU A 133 -15.15 0.74 7.72
CA GLU A 133 -13.75 0.37 7.96
C GLU A 133 -12.78 1.18 7.11
N PRO A 134 -11.54 1.39 7.60
CA PRO A 134 -10.49 2.10 6.88
C PRO A 134 -10.15 1.43 5.54
N PHE A 135 -9.49 2.19 4.66
CA PHE A 135 -9.10 1.75 3.33
C PHE A 135 -7.68 1.21 3.31
N GLY A 136 -7.43 0.17 2.51
CA GLY A 136 -6.08 -0.29 2.21
C GLY A 136 -5.35 0.66 1.25
N MET A 137 -4.03 0.48 1.13
CA MET A 137 -3.19 1.28 0.23
C MET A 137 -3.72 1.29 -1.22
N LEU A 138 -4.06 0.12 -1.76
CA LEU A 138 -4.50 -0.01 -3.16
C LEU A 138 -5.84 0.69 -3.39
N ASN A 139 -6.72 0.69 -2.38
CA ASN A 139 -7.94 1.48 -2.40
C ASN A 139 -7.58 2.97 -2.49
N ALA A 140 -6.63 3.45 -1.68
CA ALA A 140 -6.25 4.86 -1.62
C ALA A 140 -5.66 5.38 -2.95
N ILE A 141 -4.77 4.62 -3.59
CA ILE A 141 -4.18 5.02 -4.88
C ILE A 141 -5.13 4.86 -6.06
N GLY A 142 -5.96 3.82 -6.09
CA GLY A 142 -6.91 3.56 -7.20
C GLY A 142 -8.09 4.53 -7.26
N SER A 143 -8.28 5.25 -6.16
CA SER A 143 -9.36 6.19 -5.95
C SER A 143 -9.16 7.58 -6.54
N GLY A 144 -7.91 7.97 -6.76
CA GLY A 144 -7.57 9.18 -7.52
C GLY A 144 -7.89 9.05 -9.03
N VAL A 145 -8.35 7.88 -9.48
CA VAL A 145 -8.49 7.49 -10.89
C VAL A 145 -9.95 7.56 -11.37
N ALA A 146 -10.88 8.12 -10.59
CA ALA A 146 -12.28 8.28 -11.02
C ALA A 146 -12.37 9.19 -12.27
N GLY A 147 -12.34 8.59 -13.46
CA GLY A 147 -12.35 9.25 -14.76
C GLY A 147 -11.02 9.33 -15.50
N VAL A 148 -9.94 8.69 -15.03
CA VAL A 148 -8.60 8.77 -15.62
C VAL A 148 -8.24 7.49 -16.38
N LYS A 149 -7.46 7.68 -17.46
CA LYS A 149 -6.75 6.65 -18.25
C LYS A 149 -6.11 5.60 -17.33
N GLU A 150 -6.20 4.34 -17.72
CA GLU A 150 -5.55 3.21 -17.04
C GLU A 150 -4.10 3.54 -16.65
N GLU A 151 -3.73 3.26 -15.40
CA GLU A 151 -2.47 3.70 -14.82
C GLU A 151 -1.56 2.53 -14.46
N PHE A 152 -0.26 2.73 -14.70
CA PHE A 152 0.79 1.83 -14.26
C PHE A 152 1.52 2.47 -13.07
N VAL A 153 1.72 1.69 -12.02
CA VAL A 153 2.39 2.15 -10.80
C VAL A 153 3.64 1.34 -10.55
N TRP A 154 4.62 1.96 -9.92
CA TRP A 154 5.80 1.28 -9.41
C TRP A 154 5.61 1.02 -7.91
N LEU A 155 5.66 -0.25 -7.50
CA LEU A 155 5.49 -0.68 -6.12
C LEU A 155 6.61 -1.66 -5.78
N ASP A 156 7.32 -1.43 -4.69
CA ASP A 156 8.53 -2.18 -4.31
C ASP A 156 8.32 -3.71 -4.29
N ILE A 157 7.22 -4.21 -3.73
CA ILE A 157 6.88 -5.65 -3.69
C ILE A 157 6.63 -6.23 -5.08
N CYS A 158 6.29 -5.39 -6.06
CA CYS A 158 6.08 -5.80 -7.44
C CYS A 158 7.38 -5.81 -8.25
N CYS A 159 8.22 -4.79 -8.06
CA CYS A 159 9.27 -4.42 -8.99
C CYS A 159 10.66 -4.92 -8.57
N TYR A 160 10.94 -4.95 -7.26
CA TYR A 160 12.20 -5.46 -6.74
C TYR A 160 12.23 -6.99 -6.75
N ASN A 161 13.42 -7.55 -7.01
CA ASN A 161 13.64 -8.98 -6.91
C ASN A 161 14.02 -9.39 -5.48
N GLN A 162 13.03 -9.93 -4.80
CA GLN A 162 13.09 -10.26 -3.38
C GLN A 162 13.90 -11.54 -3.10
N HIS A 163 14.46 -12.17 -4.15
CA HIS A 163 15.35 -13.33 -4.08
C HIS A 163 16.83 -12.98 -4.25
N SER A 164 17.16 -11.70 -4.41
CA SER A 164 18.51 -11.19 -4.64
C SER A 164 18.88 -10.09 -3.64
N ASP A 165 20.18 -9.86 -3.46
CA ASP A 165 20.67 -8.71 -2.72
C ASP A 165 20.40 -7.43 -3.52
N ILE A 166 19.64 -6.51 -2.95
CA ILE A 166 19.24 -5.25 -3.58
C ILE A 166 19.94 -4.08 -2.89
N GLN A 167 20.46 -3.13 -3.66
CA GLN A 167 20.94 -1.85 -3.14
C GLN A 167 19.79 -0.83 -3.10
N VAL A 168 18.87 -1.03 -2.15
CA VAL A 168 17.56 -0.35 -2.15
C VAL A 168 17.67 1.18 -2.20
N ALA A 169 18.57 1.79 -1.42
CA ALA A 169 18.66 3.25 -1.34
C ALA A 169 19.06 3.93 -2.67
N PRO A 170 20.18 3.58 -3.34
CA PRO A 170 20.55 4.19 -4.62
C PRO A 170 19.59 3.81 -5.76
N ASP A 171 19.07 2.58 -5.77
CA ASP A 171 18.08 2.13 -6.74
C ASP A 171 16.81 2.98 -6.66
N MET A 172 16.32 3.22 -5.44
CA MET A 172 15.11 4.02 -5.18
C MET A 172 15.27 5.48 -5.61
N TYR A 173 16.44 6.10 -5.39
CA TYR A 173 16.71 7.44 -5.91
C TYR A 173 16.58 7.49 -7.44
N THR A 174 17.23 6.54 -8.13
CA THR A 174 17.21 6.45 -9.60
C THR A 174 15.80 6.20 -10.14
N VAL A 175 15.02 5.35 -9.45
CA VAL A 175 13.63 5.06 -9.81
C VAL A 175 12.75 6.30 -9.66
N ILE A 176 12.81 6.98 -8.50
CA ILE A 176 12.00 8.18 -8.25
C ILE A 176 12.39 9.31 -9.22
N GLU A 177 13.68 9.50 -9.48
CA GLU A 177 14.17 10.48 -10.48
C GLU A 177 13.62 10.18 -11.88
N SER A 178 13.68 8.91 -12.31
CA SER A 178 13.25 8.50 -13.65
C SER A 178 11.74 8.59 -13.84
N ILE A 179 10.96 8.29 -12.80
CA ILE A 179 9.49 8.36 -12.83
C ILE A 179 9.01 9.81 -12.72
N GLY A 180 9.66 10.63 -11.89
CA GLY A 180 9.33 12.04 -11.70
C GLY A 180 8.07 12.30 -10.86
N ALA A 181 7.47 11.27 -10.25
CA ALA A 181 6.32 11.41 -9.38
C ALA A 181 6.28 10.33 -8.29
N ILE A 182 5.83 10.72 -7.11
CA ILE A 182 5.65 9.87 -5.93
C ILE A 182 4.24 10.04 -5.36
N ALA A 183 3.60 8.92 -5.03
CA ALA A 183 2.30 8.88 -4.39
C ALA A 183 2.39 8.26 -3.00
N PHE A 184 1.82 8.98 -2.03
CA PHE A 184 1.65 8.55 -0.65
C PHE A 184 0.18 8.17 -0.41
N PRO A 185 -0.15 6.88 -0.23
CA PRO A 185 -1.48 6.43 0.12
C PRO A 185 -1.78 6.82 1.57
N VAL A 186 -2.85 7.56 1.74
CA VAL A 186 -3.38 7.98 3.04
C VAL A 186 -4.17 6.81 3.63
N THR A 187 -3.53 6.05 4.52
CA THR A 187 -4.10 4.86 5.21
C THR A 187 -4.18 5.10 6.71
N THR A 188 -4.51 4.12 7.55
CA THR A 188 -4.44 4.30 9.01
C THR A 188 -3.02 4.29 9.56
N GLU A 189 -2.07 3.73 8.81
CA GLU A 189 -0.67 3.65 9.22
C GLU A 189 0.06 4.94 8.84
N PRO A 190 0.71 5.64 9.80
CA PRO A 190 1.51 6.81 9.51
C PRO A 190 2.72 6.45 8.63
N LEU A 191 3.14 7.42 7.81
CA LEU A 191 4.26 7.24 6.87
C LEU A 191 5.55 7.89 7.38
N PHE A 192 5.47 9.10 7.93
CA PHE A 192 6.64 9.93 8.23
C PHE A 192 7.27 9.71 9.62
N ASP A 193 6.74 8.75 10.38
CA ASP A 193 7.38 8.17 11.56
C ASP A 193 8.39 7.04 11.19
N ARG A 194 8.58 6.79 9.88
CA ARG A 194 9.44 5.73 9.35
C ARG A 194 10.53 6.31 8.45
N THR A 195 11.76 5.98 8.78
CA THR A 195 12.97 6.53 8.14
C THR A 195 13.02 6.26 6.63
N TRP A 196 12.51 5.10 6.17
CA TRP A 196 12.46 4.78 4.74
C TRP A 196 11.50 5.68 3.94
N CYS A 197 10.36 6.09 4.51
CA CYS A 197 9.48 7.05 3.84
C CYS A 197 10.07 8.47 3.84
N LEU A 198 10.89 8.80 4.84
CA LEU A 198 11.68 10.04 4.81
C LEU A 198 12.74 10.01 3.71
N TRP A 199 13.38 8.86 3.47
CA TRP A 199 14.31 8.69 2.36
C TRP A 199 13.62 8.88 1.00
N GLU A 200 12.44 8.29 0.81
CA GLU A 200 11.65 8.45 -0.41
C GLU A 200 11.25 9.91 -0.65
N LEU A 201 10.84 10.60 0.42
CA LEU A 201 10.53 12.02 0.36
C LEU A 201 11.77 12.88 0.07
N LEU A 202 12.91 12.55 0.66
CA LEU A 202 14.19 13.20 0.37
C LEU A 202 14.59 13.01 -1.11
N CYS A 203 14.38 11.81 -1.66
CA CYS A 203 14.60 11.55 -3.09
C CYS A 203 13.70 12.43 -3.95
N ALA A 204 12.41 12.54 -3.60
CA ALA A 204 11.49 13.43 -4.29
C ALA A 204 11.91 14.91 -4.22
N ALA A 205 12.33 15.37 -3.05
CA ALA A 205 12.85 16.74 -2.86
C ALA A 205 14.10 17.01 -3.72
N LYS A 206 15.08 16.09 -3.72
CA LYS A 206 16.31 16.19 -4.50
C LYS A 206 16.08 16.18 -6.02
N THR A 207 15.05 15.48 -6.47
CA THR A 207 14.75 15.28 -7.90
C THR A 207 13.64 16.20 -8.41
N SER A 208 13.03 17.00 -7.53
CA SER A 208 11.82 17.78 -7.83
C SER A 208 10.66 16.93 -8.37
N ALA A 209 10.57 15.67 -7.93
CA ALA A 209 9.46 14.79 -8.28
C ALA A 209 8.13 15.34 -7.71
N ASP A 210 7.05 15.15 -8.46
CA ASP A 210 5.71 15.55 -8.01
C ASP A 210 5.25 14.70 -6.83
N ILE A 211 4.77 15.32 -5.75
CA ILE A 211 4.34 14.64 -4.52
C ILE A 211 2.82 14.66 -4.44
N GLN A 212 2.21 13.48 -4.41
CA GLN A 212 0.76 13.31 -4.39
C GLN A 212 0.31 12.52 -3.16
N PHE A 213 -0.68 13.04 -2.44
CA PHE A 213 -1.35 12.28 -1.39
C PHE A 213 -2.66 11.71 -1.93
N CYS A 214 -2.79 10.39 -1.87
CA CYS A 214 -3.91 9.66 -2.44
C CYS A 214 -4.81 9.13 -1.33
N ALA A 215 -6.09 9.48 -1.32
CA ALA A 215 -7.05 9.03 -0.33
C ALA A 215 -8.32 8.44 -0.99
N ALA A 216 -8.77 7.28 -0.53
CA ALA A 216 -9.95 6.60 -1.11
C ALA A 216 -11.25 7.38 -0.91
N PRO A 217 -12.21 7.52 -1.87
CA PRO A 217 -13.51 8.10 -1.61
C PRO A 217 -14.26 7.21 -0.62
N GLY A 218 -14.76 7.82 0.44
CA GLY A 218 -15.28 7.15 1.64
C GLY A 218 -15.78 8.19 2.63
N TYR A 219 -16.35 7.75 3.75
CA TYR A 219 -16.95 8.64 4.76
C TYR A 219 -16.00 9.78 5.14
N ARG A 220 -16.50 11.02 5.08
CA ARG A 220 -15.72 12.25 5.38
C ARG A 220 -15.11 12.22 6.79
N THR A 221 -15.79 11.60 7.75
CA THR A 221 -15.34 11.46 9.15
C THR A 221 -14.08 10.62 9.28
N ASP A 222 -14.00 9.49 8.57
CA ASP A 222 -12.83 8.59 8.66
C ASP A 222 -11.62 9.21 7.97
N LYS A 223 -11.83 9.92 6.85
CA LYS A 223 -10.78 10.67 6.18
C LYS A 223 -10.18 11.76 7.06
N ARG A 224 -11.00 12.50 7.79
CA ARG A 224 -10.52 13.57 8.68
C ARG A 224 -9.73 13.00 9.85
N VAL A 225 -10.19 11.88 10.42
CA VAL A 225 -9.46 11.15 11.47
C VAL A 225 -8.14 10.61 10.94
N ILE A 226 -8.13 9.99 9.77
CA ILE A 226 -6.92 9.46 9.15
C ILE A 226 -5.91 10.59 8.83
N VAL A 227 -6.37 11.69 8.24
CA VAL A 227 -5.52 12.84 7.95
C VAL A 227 -4.96 13.45 9.24
N ASN A 228 -5.81 13.63 10.27
CA ASN A 228 -5.35 14.13 11.56
C ASN A 228 -4.34 13.17 12.20
N ASN A 229 -4.56 11.85 12.15
CA ASN A 229 -3.58 10.87 12.62
C ASN A 229 -2.25 10.97 11.88
N PHE A 230 -2.27 11.25 10.57
CA PHE A 230 -1.05 11.48 9.77
C PHE A 230 -0.27 12.70 10.25
N PHE A 231 -0.96 13.80 10.54
CA PHE A 231 -0.35 15.01 11.09
C PHE A 231 0.14 14.80 12.53
N ASP A 232 -0.69 14.20 13.38
CA ASP A 232 -0.39 14.01 14.80
C ASP A 232 0.71 12.95 15.04
N ALA A 233 0.88 12.01 14.12
CA ALA A 233 1.97 11.02 14.18
C ALA A 233 3.34 11.60 13.78
N PHE A 234 3.37 12.71 13.03
CA PHE A 234 4.62 13.37 12.69
C PHE A 234 5.00 14.37 13.78
N ASP A 235 6.04 14.04 14.54
CA ASP A 235 6.64 14.91 15.56
C ASP A 235 7.91 15.59 15.04
N SER A 236 8.86 14.79 14.53
CA SER A 236 10.10 15.28 13.91
C SER A 236 10.74 14.16 13.08
N VAL A 237 11.51 14.50 12.06
CA VAL A 237 12.40 13.58 11.34
C VAL A 237 13.30 12.82 12.32
N ARG A 238 13.74 13.46 13.41
CA ARG A 238 14.62 12.84 14.41
C ARG A 238 13.98 11.63 15.11
N SER A 239 12.65 11.64 15.27
CA SER A 239 11.91 10.57 15.95
C SER A 239 11.54 9.42 15.02
N ALA A 240 11.81 9.53 13.72
CA ALA A 240 11.56 8.47 12.78
C ALA A 240 12.34 7.19 13.11
N SER A 241 11.62 6.08 13.02
CA SER A 241 12.08 4.75 13.38
C SER A 241 12.55 3.96 12.14
N ALA A 242 13.44 3.01 12.35
CA ALA A 242 13.80 2.00 11.37
C ALA A 242 14.05 0.67 12.07
N THR A 243 13.90 -0.44 11.35
CA THR A 243 14.20 -1.77 11.90
C THR A 243 15.71 -1.97 12.13
N LYS A 244 16.55 -1.25 11.38
CA LYS A 244 18.01 -1.25 11.51
C LYS A 244 18.51 0.14 11.86
N GLU A 245 19.33 0.24 12.90
CA GLU A 245 19.84 1.54 13.36
C GLU A 245 20.84 2.12 12.36
N GLU A 246 21.59 1.29 11.64
CA GLU A 246 22.53 1.75 10.61
C GLU A 246 21.81 2.47 9.47
N ASP A 247 20.68 1.93 9.00
CA ASP A 247 19.84 2.56 7.97
C ASP A 247 19.29 3.90 8.47
N ARG A 248 18.85 3.94 9.74
CA ARG A 248 18.37 5.17 10.37
C ARG A 248 19.44 6.26 10.38
N GLN A 249 20.63 5.96 10.87
CA GLN A 249 21.73 6.93 10.95
C GLN A 249 22.15 7.42 9.56
N ALA A 250 22.26 6.52 8.58
CA ALA A 250 22.63 6.86 7.21
C ALA A 250 21.61 7.81 6.56
N ILE A 251 20.32 7.51 6.68
CA ILE A 251 19.26 8.33 6.09
C ILE A 251 19.15 9.68 6.81
N LEU A 252 19.19 9.71 8.15
CA LEU A 252 19.13 10.97 8.90
C LEU A 252 20.32 11.89 8.58
N GLY A 253 21.52 11.33 8.42
CA GLY A 253 22.69 12.10 8.00
C GLY A 253 22.54 12.71 6.59
N GLU A 254 21.92 11.99 5.66
CA GLU A 254 21.63 12.52 4.32
C GLU A 254 20.49 13.56 4.31
N VAL A 255 19.49 13.42 5.20
CA VAL A 255 18.46 14.44 5.42
C VAL A 255 19.09 15.73 5.94
N GLU A 256 19.86 15.65 7.04
CA GLU A 256 20.51 16.82 7.65
C GLU A 256 21.44 17.53 6.65
N LYS A 257 22.22 16.76 5.89
CA LYS A 257 23.11 17.30 4.84
C LYS A 257 22.36 18.00 3.72
N HIS A 258 21.19 17.51 3.32
CA HIS A 258 20.42 18.09 2.22
C HIS A 258 19.69 19.37 2.66
N PHE A 259 19.01 19.32 3.80
CA PHE A 259 18.20 20.43 4.28
C PHE A 259 18.99 21.47 5.07
N GLY A 260 20.18 21.13 5.57
CA GLY A 260 21.04 21.98 6.39
C GLY A 260 20.86 21.73 7.90
N SER A 261 19.65 21.39 8.32
CA SER A 261 19.31 21.02 9.69
C SER A 261 18.05 20.14 9.74
N PHE A 262 17.85 19.43 10.84
CA PHE A 262 16.59 18.70 11.05
C PHE A 262 15.38 19.63 11.19
N ASP A 263 15.55 20.83 11.73
CA ASP A 263 14.46 21.78 11.90
C ASP A 263 13.96 22.30 10.53
N GLU A 264 14.87 22.51 9.57
CA GLU A 264 14.53 22.83 8.18
C GLU A 264 13.89 21.64 7.45
N ALA A 265 14.33 20.41 7.75
CA ALA A 265 13.70 19.21 7.23
C ALA A 265 12.27 19.04 7.77
N ASP A 266 12.05 19.26 9.07
CA ASP A 266 10.74 19.21 9.71
C ASP A 266 9.79 20.23 9.07
N ALA A 267 10.24 21.49 8.91
CA ALA A 267 9.47 22.53 8.26
C ALA A 267 9.10 22.19 6.80
N TYR A 268 10.01 21.56 6.06
CA TYR A 268 9.73 21.09 4.70
C TYR A 268 8.64 20.01 4.67
N ILE A 269 8.71 19.03 5.58
CA ILE A 269 7.71 17.95 5.65
C ILE A 269 6.36 18.49 6.05
N GLU A 270 6.31 19.39 7.03
CA GLU A 270 5.08 20.08 7.41
C GLU A 270 4.46 20.84 6.24
N ASP A 271 5.26 21.55 5.44
CA ASP A 271 4.79 22.24 4.24
C ASP A 271 4.23 21.25 3.19
N VAL A 272 4.92 20.14 2.94
CA VAL A 272 4.46 19.08 2.03
C VAL A 272 3.12 18.50 2.49
N LEU A 273 3.01 18.17 3.78
CA LEU A 273 1.77 17.69 4.41
C LEU A 273 0.65 18.72 4.28
N ASN A 274 0.93 19.99 4.56
CA ASN A 274 -0.05 21.07 4.47
C ASN A 274 -0.51 21.32 3.03
N ARG A 275 0.38 21.24 2.02
CA ARG A 275 -0.01 21.39 0.61
C ARG A 275 -0.82 20.20 0.11
N GLY A 276 -0.48 18.99 0.53
CA GLY A 276 -1.14 17.76 0.07
C GLY A 276 -2.45 17.42 0.79
N LEU A 277 -2.52 17.71 2.10
CA LEU A 277 -3.60 17.29 2.99
C LEU A 277 -4.26 18.46 3.74
N GLY A 278 -3.71 19.67 3.69
CA GLY A 278 -4.28 20.85 4.34
C GLY A 278 -5.61 21.27 3.71
N ASN A 279 -6.58 21.62 4.58
CA ASN A 279 -7.90 22.27 4.38
C ASN A 279 -8.56 22.10 2.97
N PRO A 280 -9.64 21.29 2.80
CA PRO A 280 -10.79 21.06 3.71
C PRO A 280 -10.72 19.84 4.64
N TRP A 281 -9.57 19.19 4.76
CA TRP A 281 -9.47 17.88 5.46
C TRP A 281 -8.81 17.93 6.83
N PHE A 282 -8.21 19.06 7.21
CA PHE A 282 -7.56 19.26 8.49
C PHE A 282 -8.36 20.29 9.30
N GLU A 283 -9.09 19.83 10.31
CA GLU A 283 -9.67 20.68 11.34
C GLU A 283 -9.16 20.14 12.68
N LYS A 284 -8.16 20.81 13.27
CA LYS A 284 -7.96 20.72 14.72
C LYS A 284 -9.22 21.30 15.35
N TYR A 285 -10.04 20.47 15.99
CA TYR A 285 -10.95 20.98 17.01
C TYR A 285 -10.07 21.60 18.09
N LYS A 286 -9.97 22.93 18.07
CA LYS A 286 -9.45 23.70 19.20
C LYS A 286 -10.43 23.64 20.36
#